data_AF-A0A0Q7I9G2-F1
#
_entry.id   AF-A0A0Q7I9G2-F1
#
_cell.length_a   1.000
_cell.length_b   1.000
_cell.length_c   1.000
_cell.angle_alpha   90.00
_cell.angle_beta   90.00
_cell.angle_gamma   90.00
#
_symmetry.space_group_name_H-M   'P 1'
#
loop_
_entity.id
_entity.type
_entity.pdbx_description
1 polymer ?
#
loop_
_entity_poly.entity_id
_entity_poly.type
_entity_poly.pdbx_seq_one_letter_code
_entity_poly.pdbx_strand_id
1 'polypeptide(L)' 'MTNEERAVMQKLVEAWNAFVALPVEHPDDANEFRFHIHALQNSLLSRPTRREWHDSEAQSQERRAI' A
#
# COMPACT_ATOMS: atom_id res chain seq x y z
N MET A 1 -5.24 -2.41 8.98
CA MET A 1 -4.32 -3.14 8.08
C MET A 1 -4.13 -4.56 8.61
N THR A 2 -4.28 -5.58 7.77
CA THR A 2 -4.12 -6.99 8.16
C THR A 2 -2.64 -7.37 8.30
N ASN A 3 -2.35 -8.59 8.79
CA ASN A 3 -0.98 -9.06 8.90
C ASN A 3 -0.35 -9.31 7.53
N GLU A 4 -1.13 -9.74 6.55
CA GLU A 4 -0.71 -9.93 5.16
C GLU A 4 -0.38 -8.57 4.52
N GLU A 5 -1.22 -7.56 4.74
CA GLU A 5 -0.95 -6.19 4.26
C GLU A 5 0.32 -5.61 4.90
N ARG A 6 0.59 -5.90 6.18
CA ARG A 6 1.86 -5.57 6.85
C ARG A 6 3.05 -6.28 6.24
N ALA A 7 2.91 -7.58 5.91
CA ALA A 7 3.97 -8.34 5.28
C ALA A 7 4.32 -7.78 3.89
N VAL A 8 3.33 -7.33 3.11
CA VAL A 8 3.61 -6.65 1.83
C VAL A 8 4.29 -5.30 2.04
N MET A 9 3.82 -4.49 3.01
CA MET A 9 4.46 -3.20 3.35
C MET A 9 5.94 -3.39 3.70
N GLN A 10 6.26 -4.42 4.50
CA GLN A 10 7.62 -4.75 4.89
C GLN A 10 8.51 -5.09 3.67
N LYS A 11 7.99 -5.84 2.70
CA LYS A 11 8.71 -6.15 1.46
C LYS A 11 9.03 -4.90 0.62
N LEU A 12 8.15 -3.90 0.62
CA LEU A 12 8.41 -2.63 -0.07
C LEU A 12 9.53 -1.84 0.62
N VAL A 13 9.58 -1.87 1.95
CA VAL A 13 10.69 -1.26 2.73
C VAL A 13 12.01 -1.99 2.45
N GLU A 14 12.00 -3.32 2.43
CA GLU A 14 13.17 -4.14 2.08
C GLU A 14 13.66 -3.85 0.66
N ALA A 15 12.75 -3.73 -0.31
CA ALA A 15 13.10 -3.38 -1.69
C ALA A 15 13.74 -1.99 -1.79
N TRP A 16 13.21 -0.99 -1.08
CA TRP A 16 13.83 0.34 -1.00
C TRP A 16 15.24 0.27 -0.40
N ASN A 17 15.40 -0.40 0.73
CA ASN A 17 16.69 -0.54 1.41
C ASN A 17 17.73 -1.23 0.54
N ALA A 18 17.33 -2.27 -0.20
CA ALA A 18 18.20 -2.96 -1.14
C ALA A 18 18.59 -2.06 -2.31
N PHE A 19 17.64 -1.30 -2.86
CA PHE A 19 17.88 -0.42 -4.02
C PHE A 19 18.87 0.71 -3.70
N VAL A 20 18.71 1.40 -2.57
CA VAL A 20 19.61 2.53 -2.22
C VAL A 20 21.04 2.10 -1.86
N ALA A 21 21.26 0.80 -1.65
CA ALA A 21 22.58 0.23 -1.43
C ALA A 21 23.31 -0.12 -2.75
N LEU A 22 22.61 -0.09 -3.88
CA LEU A 22 23.23 -0.31 -5.19
C LEU A 22 24.07 0.91 -5.60
N PRO A 23 25.10 0.72 -6.45
CA PRO A 23 25.79 1.83 -7.10
C PRO A 23 24.81 2.73 -7.86
N VAL A 24 25.08 4.03 -7.85
CA VAL A 24 24.28 5.00 -8.60
C VAL A 24 24.68 4.93 -10.07
N GLU A 25 23.75 4.49 -10.93
CA GLU A 25 23.93 4.48 -12.38
C GLU A 25 23.35 5.76 -13.03
N HIS A 26 22.23 6.27 -12.53
CA HIS A 26 21.63 7.53 -12.97
C HIS A 26 21.16 8.40 -11.79
N PRO A 27 21.34 9.75 -11.82
CA PRO A 27 20.96 10.63 -10.72
C PRO A 27 19.47 10.61 -10.36
N ASP A 28 18.59 10.25 -11.30
CA ASP A 28 17.14 10.23 -11.08
C ASP A 28 16.60 8.89 -10.54
N ASP A 29 17.41 7.82 -10.56
CA ASP A 29 17.01 6.46 -10.19
C ASP A 29 16.34 6.40 -8.81
N ALA A 30 16.93 7.08 -7.82
CA ALA A 30 16.41 7.12 -6.45
C ALA A 30 15.04 7.82 -6.36
N ASN A 31 14.82 8.86 -7.18
CA ASN A 31 13.56 9.59 -7.19
C ASN A 31 12.46 8.76 -7.87
N GLU A 32 12.75 8.16 -9.01
CA GLU A 32 11.81 7.32 -9.75
C GLU A 32 11.42 6.07 -8.94
N PHE A 33 12.41 5.38 -8.36
CA PHE A 33 12.15 4.18 -7.58
C PHE A 33 11.32 4.49 -6.33
N ARG A 34 11.66 5.57 -5.60
CA ARG A 34 10.90 6.04 -4.43
C ARG A 34 9.46 6.40 -4.80
N PHE A 35 9.24 7.07 -5.92
CA PHE A 35 7.90 7.41 -6.40
C PHE A 35 7.03 6.16 -6.57
N HIS A 36 7.57 5.12 -7.20
CA HIS A 36 6.85 3.85 -7.39
C HIS A 36 6.61 3.09 -6.08
N ILE A 37 7.59 3.07 -5.16
CA ILE A 37 7.40 2.51 -3.82
C ILE A 37 6.24 3.21 -3.10
N HIS A 38 6.20 4.54 -3.10
CA HIS A 38 5.11 5.30 -2.47
C HIS A 38 3.75 5.02 -3.12
N ALA A 39 3.69 4.88 -4.44
CA ALA A 39 2.44 4.53 -5.13
C ALA A 39 1.88 3.17 -4.64
N LEU A 40 2.75 2.17 -4.48
CA LEU A 40 2.38 0.86 -3.95
C LEU A 40 1.96 0.92 -2.48
N GLN A 41 2.70 1.67 -1.65
CA GLN A 41 2.35 1.87 -0.24
C GLN A 41 0.99 2.57 -0.08
N ASN A 42 0.69 3.60 -0.87
CA ASN A 42 -0.61 4.28 -0.88
C ASN A 42 -1.75 3.33 -1.26
N SER A 43 -1.52 2.45 -2.25
CA SER A 43 -2.49 1.42 -2.63
C SER A 43 -2.79 0.44 -1.48
N LEU A 44 -1.78 0.04 -0.71
CA LEU A 44 -1.95 -0.81 0.48
C LEU A 44 -2.67 -0.07 1.61
N LEU A 45 -2.25 1.16 1.91
CA LEU A 45 -2.81 1.94 3.02
C LEU A 45 -4.27 2.33 2.82
N SER A 46 -4.75 2.37 1.58
CA SER A 46 -6.16 2.62 1.26
C SER A 46 -7.07 1.39 1.41
N ARG A 47 -6.51 0.17 1.58
CA ARG A 47 -7.30 -1.06 1.68
C ARG A 47 -8.16 -1.16 2.94
N PRO A 48 -7.68 -0.81 4.15
CA PRO A 48 -8.52 -0.85 5.36
C PRO A 48 -9.75 0.04 5.23
N THR A 49 -9.59 1.27 4.75
CA THR A 49 -10.71 2.20 4.52
C THR A 49 -11.71 1.66 3.51
N ARG A 50 -11.25 1.08 2.39
CA ARG A 50 -12.17 0.44 1.42
C ARG A 50 -12.95 -0.72 2.05
N ARG A 51 -12.31 -1.51 2.90
CA ARG A 51 -12.95 -2.63 3.62
C ARG A 51 -14.02 -2.12 4.57
N GLU A 52 -13.70 -1.13 5.40
CA GLU A 52 -14.65 -0.49 6.32
C GLU A 52 -15.85 0.13 5.57
N TRP A 53 -15.60 0.78 4.43
CA TRP A 53 -16.65 1.33 3.58
C TRP A 53 -17.59 0.23 3.06
N HIS A 54 -17.04 -0.86 2.51
CA HIS A 54 -17.82 -1.98 2.01
C HIS A 54 -18.67 -2.62 3.12
N ASP A 55 -18.11 -2.78 4.31
CA ASP A 55 -18.82 -3.34 5.46
C ASP A 55 -19.96 -2.41 5.90
N SER A 56 -19.75 -1.08 5.88
CA SER A 56 -20.80 -0.10 6.23
C SER A 56 -21.94 -0.02 5.21
N GLU A 57 -21.64 -0.19 3.92
CA GLU A 57 -22.62 -0.21 2.84
C GLU A 57 -23.49 -1.46 2.94
N ALA A 58 -22.88 -2.63 3.14
CA ALA A 58 -23.60 -3.89 3.32
C ALA A 58 -24.61 -3.81 4.49
N GLN A 59 -24.18 -3.31 5.64
CA GLN A 59 -25.07 -3.13 6.80
C GLN A 59 -26.20 -2.12 6.55
N SER A 60 -25.93 -1.08 5.76
CA SER A 60 -26.93 -0.06 5.42
C SER A 60 -27.99 -0.60 4.46
N GLN A 61 -27.61 -1.49 3.54
CA GLN A 61 -28.53 -2.17 2.63
C GLN A 61 -29.41 -3.18 3.38
N GLU A 62 -28.84 -3.96 4.30
CA GLU A 62 -29.60 -4.90 5.14
C GLU A 62 -30.66 -4.19 6.01
N ARG A 63 -30.30 -3.06 6.64
CA ARG A 63 -31.23 -2.26 7.45
C ARG A 63 -32.41 -1.67 6.67
N ARG A 64 -32.28 -1.50 5.36
CA ARG A 64 -33.36 -1.00 4.49
C ARG A 64 -34.31 -2.08 3.98
N ALA A 65 -33.92 -3.35 4.13
CA ALA A 65 -34.67 -4.50 3.62
C ALA A 65 -35.63 -5.15 4.65
N ILE A 66 -35.62 -4.65 5.90
CA ILE A 66 -36.50 -5.07 7.01
C ILE A 66 -37.56 -3.99 7.22
#